data_AF-A0A4U8S329-F1
#
_entry.id   AF-A0A4U8S329-F1
#
_cell.length_a   1.000
_cell.length_b   1.000
_cell.length_c   1.000
_cell.angle_alpha   90.00
_cell.angle_beta   90.00
_cell.angle_gamma   90.00
#
_symmetry.space_group_name_H-M   'P 1'
#
loop_
_entity.id
_entity.type
_entity.pdbx_description
1 polymer ?
#
loop_
_entity_poly.entity_id
_entity_poly.type
_entity_poly.pdbx_seq_one_letter_code
_entity_poly.pdbx_strand_id
1 'polypeptide(L)'
;MLDTNVCRVKCGDKEITIRIQRPDFVSVESAYREINIVGRIEAEEAYKKHYAETGNKEESDEIYSLTLIKKKYETVGGNAYAQFISDMDKYYNTCALRISYALNYSTHPIKNMKKQVVGRGYKGKDNHTYYLGVFDIIELLKLNWKALSWTKSTYNQVKDKIQCGCSEDFYHNMTSKAENQKFFKELQSIKRKGIVAMIGTDGLRHTTLWNGNNFVDVEMNKEVGIPLFGYDYLNDPLGKYPFVSNFYFWELK
;
A
#
# COMPACT_ATOMS: atom_id res chain seq x y z
N MET A 1 -16.27 -0.50 24.47
CA MET A 1 -15.93 0.09 23.18
C MET A 1 -17.13 -0.06 22.26
N LEU A 2 -17.71 1.05 21.79
CA LEU A 2 -18.72 1.00 20.74
C LEU A 2 -18.04 0.43 19.48
N ASP A 3 -18.65 -0.57 18.85
CA ASP A 3 -18.20 -1.11 17.57
C ASP A 3 -18.26 0.03 16.54
N THR A 4 -17.15 0.72 16.30
CA THR A 4 -17.04 1.94 15.46
C THR A 4 -17.41 1.72 13.99
N ASN A 5 -17.63 0.46 13.61
CA ASN A 5 -17.78 0.02 12.23
C ASN A 5 -19.20 -0.50 11.99
N VAL A 6 -20.17 -0.06 12.79
CA VAL A 6 -21.57 -0.48 12.72
C VAL A 6 -22.45 0.73 12.44
N CYS A 7 -23.12 0.71 11.29
CA CYS A 7 -24.21 1.62 10.97
C CYS A 7 -25.53 0.96 11.38
N ARG A 8 -26.25 1.58 12.32
CA ARG A 8 -27.60 1.16 12.70
C ARG A 8 -28.60 2.04 11.99
N VAL A 9 -29.50 1.43 11.23
CA VAL A 9 -30.59 2.12 10.55
C VAL A 9 -31.90 1.60 11.13
N LYS A 10 -32.74 2.52 11.60
CA LYS A 10 -34.04 2.21 12.18
C LYS A 10 -35.15 2.80 11.30
N CYS A 11 -36.18 2.01 11.02
CA CYS A 11 -37.39 2.43 10.33
C CYS A 11 -38.61 1.88 11.08
N GLY A 12 -39.30 2.74 11.84
CA GLY A 12 -40.32 2.30 12.80
C GLY A 12 -39.72 1.37 13.85
N ASP A 13 -40.32 0.20 14.04
CA ASP A 13 -39.86 -0.82 14.99
C ASP A 13 -38.80 -1.78 14.41
N LYS A 14 -38.39 -1.58 13.16
CA LYS A 14 -37.36 -2.40 12.50
C LYS A 14 -36.00 -1.72 12.61
N GLU A 15 -35.01 -2.46 13.09
CA GLU A 15 -33.61 -2.03 13.11
C GLU A 15 -32.77 -2.98 12.25
N ILE A 16 -31.93 -2.43 11.39
CA ILE A 16 -30.88 -3.17 10.70
C ILE A 16 -29.51 -2.65 11.13
N THR A 17 -28.61 -3.57 11.41
CA THR A 17 -27.20 -3.29 11.70
C THR A 17 -26.38 -3.67 10.46
N ILE A 18 -25.75 -2.69 9.84
CA ILE A 18 -24.82 -2.85 8.73
C ILE A 18 -23.40 -2.71 9.27
N ARG A 19 -22.59 -3.76 9.14
CA ARG A 19 -21.17 -3.70 9.50
C ARG A 19 -20.36 -3.20 8.30
N ILE A 20 -19.73 -2.04 8.47
CA ILE A 20 -18.76 -1.50 7.52
C ILE A 20 -17.55 -2.43 7.50
N GLN A 21 -17.16 -2.88 6.31
CA GLN A 21 -16.12 -3.90 6.13
C GLN A 21 -14.77 -3.32 5.71
N ARG A 22 -14.72 -2.02 5.39
CA ARG A 22 -13.53 -1.35 4.85
C ARG A 22 -13.29 -0.03 5.55
N PRO A 23 -12.02 0.34 5.74
CA PRO A 23 -11.69 1.66 6.23
C PRO A 23 -12.02 2.73 5.20
N ASP A 24 -12.22 3.94 5.71
CA ASP A 24 -12.21 5.15 4.89
C ASP A 24 -10.78 5.42 4.38
N PHE A 25 -10.68 5.97 3.17
CA PHE A 25 -9.41 6.26 2.53
C PHE A 25 -8.56 7.24 3.33
N VAL A 26 -9.19 8.24 3.96
CA VAL A 26 -8.50 9.30 4.70
C VAL A 26 -7.73 8.73 5.89
N SER A 27 -8.34 7.83 6.67
CA SER A 27 -7.65 7.19 7.80
C SER A 27 -6.50 6.29 7.35
N VAL A 28 -6.68 5.54 6.27
CA VAL A 28 -5.60 4.72 5.69
C VAL A 28 -4.47 5.59 5.16
N GLU A 29 -4.78 6.65 4.42
CA GLU A 29 -3.79 7.59 3.87
C GLU A 29 -3.01 8.29 4.98
N SER A 30 -3.68 8.74 6.03
CA SER A 30 -3.04 9.40 7.17
C SER A 30 -1.98 8.50 7.81
N ALA A 31 -2.33 7.25 8.13
CA ALA A 31 -1.40 6.29 8.72
C ALA A 31 -0.31 5.85 7.73
N TYR A 32 -0.63 5.75 6.42
CA TYR A 32 0.36 5.44 5.37
C TYR A 32 1.40 6.55 5.22
N ARG A 33 0.97 7.81 5.27
CA ARG A 33 1.88 8.97 5.22
C ARG A 33 2.75 9.02 6.48
N GLU A 34 2.16 8.78 7.65
CA GLU A 34 2.87 8.75 8.93
C GLU A 34 4.05 7.77 8.90
N ILE A 35 3.82 6.49 8.57
CA ILE A 35 4.89 5.49 8.55
C ILE A 35 5.94 5.78 7.47
N ASN A 36 5.58 6.43 6.36
CA ASN A 36 6.53 6.73 5.28
C ASN A 36 7.59 7.74 5.70
N ILE A 37 7.22 8.75 6.49
CA ILE A 37 8.13 9.82 6.93
C ILE A 37 8.92 9.48 8.21
N VAL A 38 8.60 8.36 8.87
CA VAL A 38 9.35 7.88 10.04
C VAL A 38 10.83 7.73 9.70
N GLY A 39 11.68 8.32 10.54
CA GLY A 39 13.13 8.27 10.42
C GLY A 39 13.74 9.27 9.43
N ARG A 40 12.94 10.19 8.85
CA ARG A 40 13.43 11.10 7.81
C ARG A 40 14.53 12.03 8.32
N ILE A 41 14.36 12.61 9.51
CA ILE A 41 15.35 13.52 10.09
C ILE A 41 16.67 12.76 10.31
N GLU A 42 16.59 11.58 10.92
CA GLU A 42 17.76 10.74 11.18
C GLU A 42 18.44 10.27 9.88
N ALA A 43 17.66 9.96 8.84
CA ALA A 43 18.19 9.60 7.53
C ALA A 43 18.89 10.79 6.85
N GLU A 44 18.31 12.00 6.93
CA GLU A 44 18.92 13.22 6.41
C GLU A 44 20.23 13.56 7.14
N GLU A 45 20.26 13.40 8.47
CA GLU A 45 21.47 13.60 9.27
C GLU A 45 22.55 12.58 8.92
N ALA A 46 22.19 11.29 8.81
CA ALA A 46 23.11 10.22 8.42
C ALA A 46 23.68 10.45 7.01
N TYR A 47 22.82 10.83 6.06
CA TYR A 47 23.23 11.21 4.70
C TYR A 47 24.24 12.38 4.73
N LYS A 48 23.88 13.48 5.39
CA LYS A 48 24.70 14.70 5.41
C LYS A 48 26.07 14.44 6.03
N LYS A 49 26.09 13.65 7.11
CA LYS A 49 27.32 13.25 7.79
C LYS A 49 28.21 12.42 6.85
N HIS A 50 27.68 11.35 6.26
CA HIS A 50 28.47 10.48 5.38
C HIS A 50 28.98 11.23 4.14
N TYR A 51 28.12 12.05 3.52
CA TYR A 51 28.49 12.84 2.36
C TYR A 51 29.56 13.89 2.68
N ALA A 52 29.49 14.53 3.85
CA ALA A 52 30.52 15.48 4.28
C ALA A 52 31.88 14.81 4.55
N GLU A 53 31.86 13.56 5.04
CA GLU A 53 33.07 12.79 5.34
C GLU A 53 33.73 12.17 4.11
N THR A 54 32.92 11.73 3.13
CA THR A 54 33.41 10.90 1.99
C THR A 54 33.28 11.58 0.62
N GLY A 55 32.35 12.52 0.47
CA GLY A 55 31.92 13.04 -0.83
C GLY A 55 31.18 12.02 -1.71
N ASN A 56 30.92 10.80 -1.22
CA ASN A 56 30.27 9.73 -2.00
C ASN A 56 28.75 9.84 -1.91
N LYS A 57 28.12 10.33 -2.99
CA LYS A 57 26.67 10.50 -3.05
C LYS A 57 25.91 9.18 -3.03
N GLU A 58 26.37 8.17 -3.78
CA GLU A 58 25.66 6.90 -3.94
C GLU A 58 25.57 6.14 -2.61
N GLU A 59 26.69 6.03 -1.89
CA GLU A 59 26.71 5.45 -0.55
C GLU A 59 25.86 6.25 0.43
N SER A 60 25.84 7.59 0.30
CA SER A 60 25.00 8.44 1.15
C SER A 60 23.51 8.18 0.90
N ASP A 61 23.09 8.05 -0.36
CA ASP A 61 21.72 7.72 -0.76
C ASP A 61 21.30 6.32 -0.25
N GLU A 62 22.24 5.36 -0.24
CA GLU A 62 22.01 4.02 0.35
C GLU A 62 21.85 4.09 1.88
N ILE A 63 22.74 4.81 2.58
CA ILE A 63 22.66 5.02 4.04
C ILE A 63 21.33 5.69 4.41
N TYR A 64 20.91 6.68 3.64
CA TYR A 64 19.63 7.34 3.81
C TYR A 64 18.48 6.33 3.73
N SER A 65 18.48 5.52 2.67
CA SER A 65 17.43 4.53 2.40
C SER A 65 17.36 3.45 3.49
N LEU A 66 18.52 2.89 3.86
CA LEU A 66 18.64 1.90 4.93
C LEU A 66 18.19 2.47 6.29
N THR A 67 18.52 3.73 6.57
CA THR A 67 18.10 4.39 7.81
C THR A 67 16.58 4.52 7.88
N LEU A 68 15.94 4.97 6.78
CA LEU A 68 14.48 5.02 6.69
C LEU A 68 13.82 3.66 6.89
N ILE A 69 14.35 2.61 6.26
CA ILE A 69 13.81 1.25 6.36
C ILE A 69 13.94 0.75 7.80
N LYS A 70 15.13 0.88 8.39
CA LYS A 70 15.39 0.48 9.77
C LYS A 70 14.46 1.20 10.74
N LYS A 71 14.30 2.51 10.60
CA LYS A 71 13.41 3.32 11.46
C LYS A 71 11.94 2.89 11.36
N LYS A 72 11.44 2.54 10.17
CA LYS A 72 10.09 1.97 10.02
C LYS A 72 9.92 0.67 10.81
N TYR A 73 10.88 -0.25 10.69
CA TYR A 73 10.81 -1.49 11.44
C TYR A 73 11.02 -1.29 12.95
N GLU A 74 11.86 -0.35 13.40
CA GLU A 74 12.00 0.01 14.83
C GLU A 74 10.68 0.58 15.41
N THR A 75 9.98 1.40 14.62
CA THR A 75 8.66 1.93 14.98
C THR A 75 7.66 0.81 15.19
N VAL A 76 7.61 -0.17 14.29
CA VAL A 76 6.72 -1.34 14.42
C VAL A 76 7.16 -2.32 15.52
N GLY A 77 8.47 -2.57 15.64
CA GLY A 77 9.07 -3.46 16.63
C GLY A 77 8.61 -4.93 16.55
N GLY A 78 8.79 -5.64 17.66
CA GLY A 78 8.33 -7.02 17.84
C GLY A 78 8.94 -8.01 16.84
N ASN A 79 8.18 -9.05 16.52
CA ASN A 79 8.57 -10.09 15.58
C ASN A 79 8.74 -9.54 14.15
N ALA A 80 7.99 -8.49 13.77
CA ALA A 80 8.17 -7.85 12.47
C ALA A 80 9.57 -7.21 12.34
N TYR A 81 10.05 -6.53 13.38
CA TYR A 81 11.43 -6.03 13.41
C TYR A 81 12.45 -7.16 13.45
N ALA A 82 12.19 -8.23 14.22
CA ALA A 82 13.08 -9.38 14.28
C ALA A 82 13.29 -10.04 12.90
N GLN A 83 12.25 -10.08 12.05
CA GLN A 83 12.39 -10.56 10.67
C GLN A 83 13.35 -9.68 9.85
N PHE A 84 13.20 -8.36 9.92
CA PHE A 84 14.10 -7.44 9.22
C PHE A 84 15.57 -7.61 9.67
N ILE A 85 15.81 -7.74 10.98
CA ILE A 85 17.17 -7.98 11.50
C ILE A 85 17.73 -9.33 11.05
N SER A 86 16.90 -10.36 10.91
CA SER A 86 17.35 -11.69 10.48
C SER A 86 17.76 -11.75 9.00
N ASP A 87 17.18 -10.88 8.15
CA ASP A 87 17.41 -10.88 6.70
C ASP A 87 17.05 -9.51 6.11
N MET A 88 17.99 -8.56 6.21
CA MET A 88 17.73 -7.17 5.80
C MET A 88 17.43 -7.06 4.30
N ASP A 89 18.08 -7.86 3.46
CA ASP A 89 17.92 -7.82 2.00
C ASP A 89 16.51 -8.24 1.58
N LYS A 90 16.01 -9.33 2.17
CA LYS A 90 14.65 -9.82 1.92
C LYS A 90 13.58 -8.83 2.35
N TYR A 91 13.81 -8.10 3.44
CA TYR A 91 12.85 -7.19 4.06
C TYR A 91 13.11 -5.70 3.75
N TYR A 92 14.07 -5.41 2.85
CA TYR A 92 14.41 -4.07 2.39
C TYR A 92 13.19 -3.34 1.81
N ASN A 93 12.39 -4.04 1.00
CA ASN A 93 11.16 -3.48 0.45
C ASN A 93 10.05 -3.42 1.52
N THR A 94 9.77 -2.21 2.01
CA THR A 94 8.77 -1.97 3.05
C THR A 94 7.35 -1.75 2.54
N CYS A 95 7.05 -1.88 1.24
CA CYS A 95 5.72 -1.55 0.70
C CYS A 95 4.56 -2.28 1.40
N ALA A 96 4.73 -3.57 1.70
CA ALA A 96 3.72 -4.35 2.41
C ALA A 96 3.64 -4.02 3.92
N LEU A 97 4.79 -3.72 4.56
CA LEU A 97 4.82 -3.21 5.93
C LEU A 97 4.01 -1.92 6.06
N ARG A 98 4.18 -1.00 5.11
CA ARG A 98 3.50 0.31 5.08
C ARG A 98 1.98 0.16 4.94
N ILE A 99 1.51 -0.74 4.07
CA ILE A 99 0.07 -1.05 3.99
C ILE A 99 -0.44 -1.75 5.25
N SER A 100 0.34 -2.67 5.82
CA SER A 100 -0.03 -3.31 7.09
C SER A 100 -0.20 -2.31 8.22
N TYR A 101 0.75 -1.37 8.36
CA TYR A 101 0.67 -0.27 9.32
C TYR A 101 -0.57 0.60 9.05
N ALA A 102 -0.74 1.04 7.80
CA ALA A 102 -1.86 1.88 7.41
C ALA A 102 -3.22 1.24 7.73
N LEU A 103 -3.37 -0.06 7.50
CA LEU A 103 -4.59 -0.80 7.89
C LEU A 103 -4.74 -0.88 9.41
N ASN A 104 -3.68 -1.22 10.15
CA ASN A 104 -3.72 -1.35 11.61
C ASN A 104 -4.07 -0.06 12.35
N TYR A 105 -3.66 1.08 11.80
CA TYR A 105 -3.91 2.42 12.36
C TYR A 105 -5.05 3.17 11.65
N SER A 106 -5.79 2.49 10.77
CA SER A 106 -7.04 3.01 10.20
C SER A 106 -8.24 2.74 11.11
N THR A 107 -9.42 3.16 10.67
CA THR A 107 -10.70 2.79 11.31
C THR A 107 -10.98 1.28 11.28
N HIS A 108 -10.24 0.48 10.50
CA HIS A 108 -10.44 -0.97 10.36
C HIS A 108 -9.13 -1.76 10.50
N PRO A 109 -8.60 -1.90 11.73
CA PRO A 109 -7.38 -2.67 12.00
C PRO A 109 -7.45 -4.11 11.51
N ILE A 110 -6.30 -4.69 11.13
CA ILE A 110 -6.21 -6.07 10.61
C ILE A 110 -6.80 -7.09 11.59
N LYS A 111 -6.68 -6.88 12.91
CA LYS A 111 -7.27 -7.75 13.93
C LYS A 111 -8.81 -7.87 13.84
N ASN A 112 -9.47 -6.91 13.21
CA ASN A 112 -10.93 -6.90 13.02
C ASN A 112 -11.35 -7.57 11.71
N MET A 113 -10.40 -7.93 10.84
CA MET A 113 -10.67 -8.68 9.62
C MET A 113 -11.03 -10.13 9.96
N LYS A 114 -12.03 -10.68 9.26
CA LYS A 114 -12.61 -12.01 9.54
C LYS A 114 -11.61 -13.14 9.33
N LYS A 115 -10.71 -12.98 8.37
CA LYS A 115 -9.72 -13.98 7.97
C LYS A 115 -8.33 -13.39 8.00
N GLN A 116 -7.35 -14.21 8.38
CA GLN A 116 -5.93 -13.88 8.39
C GLN A 116 -5.19 -14.80 7.43
N VAL A 117 -4.04 -14.37 6.93
CA VAL A 117 -3.15 -15.26 6.15
C VAL A 117 -2.37 -16.12 7.14
N VAL A 118 -2.64 -17.43 7.12
CA VAL A 118 -2.17 -18.38 8.14
C VAL A 118 -0.64 -18.48 8.11
N GLY A 119 0.00 -18.26 9.25
CA GLY A 119 1.46 -18.43 9.42
C GLY A 119 2.33 -17.37 8.73
N ARG A 120 1.73 -16.30 8.18
CA ARG A 120 2.45 -15.28 7.40
C ARG A 120 2.51 -13.90 8.04
N GLY A 121 1.72 -13.68 9.11
CA GLY A 121 1.67 -12.43 9.85
C GLY A 121 2.61 -12.42 11.06
N TYR A 122 3.31 -11.31 11.26
CA TYR A 122 4.23 -11.09 12.39
C TYR A 122 3.65 -10.08 13.37
N LYS A 123 3.87 -10.27 14.66
CA LYS A 123 3.43 -9.31 15.69
C LYS A 123 4.40 -8.14 15.81
N GLY A 124 3.87 -6.91 15.78
CA GLY A 124 4.61 -5.73 16.21
C GLY A 124 4.68 -5.64 17.74
N LYS A 125 5.42 -4.66 18.26
CA LYS A 125 5.47 -4.37 19.71
C LYS A 125 4.14 -3.85 20.26
N ASP A 126 3.32 -3.31 19.38
CA ASP A 126 1.94 -2.86 19.58
C ASP A 126 0.91 -4.00 19.53
N ASN A 127 1.37 -5.25 19.38
CA ASN A 127 0.54 -6.47 19.24
C ASN A 127 -0.35 -6.50 17.97
N HIS A 128 -0.19 -5.54 17.06
CA HIS A 128 -0.81 -5.59 15.74
C HIS A 128 -0.13 -6.65 14.86
N THR A 129 -0.87 -7.17 13.89
CA THR A 129 -0.35 -8.15 12.92
C THR A 129 0.14 -7.42 11.67
N TYR A 130 1.35 -7.72 11.23
CA TYR A 130 2.01 -7.12 10.06
C TYR A 130 2.36 -8.19 9.03
N TYR A 131 1.96 -7.94 7.79
CA TYR A 131 2.36 -8.74 6.63
C TYR A 131 3.47 -7.99 5.89
N LEU A 132 4.59 -8.67 5.68
CA LEU A 132 5.81 -8.05 5.14
C LEU A 132 6.00 -8.32 3.64
N GLY A 133 5.14 -9.14 3.03
CA GLY A 133 5.18 -9.45 1.60
C GLY A 133 3.97 -8.92 0.83
N VAL A 134 4.19 -8.46 -0.40
CA VAL A 134 3.12 -7.99 -1.31
C VAL A 134 2.06 -9.06 -1.54
N PHE A 135 2.45 -10.32 -1.73
CA PHE A 135 1.50 -11.42 -1.90
C PHE A 135 0.66 -11.68 -0.66
N ASP A 136 1.23 -11.51 0.54
CA ASP A 136 0.50 -11.69 1.78
C ASP A 136 -0.58 -10.59 1.94
N ILE A 137 -0.29 -9.35 1.53
CA ILE A 137 -1.29 -8.28 1.44
C ILE A 137 -2.39 -8.62 0.43
N ILE A 138 -2.02 -9.03 -0.78
CA ILE A 138 -2.99 -9.42 -1.82
C ILE A 138 -3.91 -10.52 -1.29
N GLU A 139 -3.36 -11.55 -0.64
CA GLU A 139 -4.13 -12.65 -0.08
C GLU A 139 -5.05 -12.19 1.05
N LEU A 140 -4.56 -11.37 2.00
CA LEU A 140 -5.36 -10.80 3.08
C LEU A 140 -6.59 -10.06 2.53
N LEU A 141 -6.40 -9.20 1.52
CA LEU A 141 -7.49 -8.41 0.94
C LEU A 141 -8.47 -9.31 0.17
N LYS A 142 -8.00 -10.34 -0.55
CA LYS A 142 -8.87 -11.32 -1.22
C LYS A 142 -9.71 -12.13 -0.25
N LEU A 143 -9.16 -12.49 0.91
CA LEU A 143 -9.86 -13.28 1.93
C LEU A 143 -10.98 -12.51 2.62
N ASN A 144 -10.83 -11.19 2.76
CA ASN A 144 -11.73 -10.35 3.55
C ASN A 144 -12.66 -9.48 2.71
N TRP A 145 -12.26 -9.12 1.50
CA TRP A 145 -13.02 -8.29 0.58
C TRP A 145 -13.35 -9.09 -0.69
N LYS A 146 -13.33 -8.46 -1.87
CA LYS A 146 -13.59 -9.17 -3.13
C LYS A 146 -12.35 -9.97 -3.52
N ALA A 147 -12.54 -11.25 -3.80
CA ALA A 147 -11.52 -12.05 -4.46
C ALA A 147 -11.35 -11.58 -5.91
N LEU A 148 -10.14 -11.15 -6.26
CA LEU A 148 -9.77 -10.65 -7.58
C LEU A 148 -8.85 -11.64 -8.31
N SER A 149 -9.18 -11.96 -9.56
CA SER A 149 -8.41 -12.87 -10.42
C SER A 149 -8.79 -12.64 -11.88
N TRP A 150 -8.00 -13.19 -12.81
CA TRP A 150 -8.29 -13.16 -14.25
C TRP A 150 -9.63 -13.83 -14.62
N THR A 151 -10.12 -14.75 -13.79
CA THR A 151 -11.43 -15.39 -13.92
C THR A 151 -12.60 -14.60 -13.31
N LYS A 152 -12.34 -13.43 -12.71
CA LYS A 152 -13.34 -12.57 -12.05
C LYS A 152 -13.29 -11.16 -12.64
N SER A 153 -14.16 -10.26 -12.13
CA SER A 153 -14.31 -8.86 -12.55
C SER A 153 -13.00 -8.20 -13.00
N THR A 154 -12.78 -8.16 -14.31
CA THR A 154 -11.71 -7.38 -14.91
C THR A 154 -12.11 -5.91 -14.95
N TYR A 155 -11.14 -5.00 -15.02
CA TYR A 155 -11.42 -3.57 -15.17
C TYR A 155 -12.44 -3.29 -16.29
N ASN A 156 -12.28 -3.94 -17.45
CA ASN A 156 -13.18 -3.80 -18.59
C ASN A 156 -14.63 -4.22 -18.30
N GLN A 157 -14.86 -5.13 -17.35
CA GLN A 157 -16.19 -5.61 -16.97
C GLN A 157 -16.90 -4.69 -15.97
N VAL A 158 -16.15 -3.87 -15.22
CA VAL A 158 -16.72 -3.02 -14.16
C VAL A 158 -16.57 -1.53 -14.41
N LYS A 159 -15.79 -1.11 -15.40
CA LYS A 159 -15.56 0.32 -15.70
C LYS A 159 -16.86 1.12 -15.85
N ASP A 160 -17.86 0.57 -16.54
CA ASP A 160 -19.13 1.26 -16.78
C ASP A 160 -19.91 1.42 -15.47
N LYS A 161 -19.87 0.40 -14.59
CA LYS A 161 -20.48 0.48 -13.26
C LYS A 161 -19.81 1.54 -12.39
N ILE A 162 -18.48 1.61 -12.43
CA ILE A 162 -17.72 2.60 -11.68
C ILE A 162 -18.07 4.01 -12.17
N GLN A 163 -18.17 4.21 -13.49
CA GLN A 163 -18.61 5.47 -14.10
C GLN A 163 -20.05 5.82 -13.71
N CYS A 164 -20.94 4.84 -13.54
CA CYS A 164 -22.29 5.03 -12.99
C CYS A 164 -22.33 5.27 -11.47
N GLY A 165 -21.17 5.36 -10.80
CA GLY A 165 -21.11 5.67 -9.38
C GLY A 165 -21.06 4.45 -8.46
N CYS A 166 -21.05 3.21 -8.99
CA CYS A 166 -20.90 2.02 -8.16
C CYS A 166 -19.49 1.93 -7.56
N SER A 167 -19.39 1.28 -6.41
CA SER A 167 -18.12 0.92 -5.82
C SER A 167 -17.72 -0.49 -6.26
N GLU A 168 -16.55 -0.62 -6.90
CA GLU A 168 -16.10 -1.88 -7.48
C GLU A 168 -14.59 -2.06 -7.33
N ASP A 169 -14.20 -3.24 -6.84
CA ASP A 169 -12.83 -3.73 -6.92
C ASP A 169 -12.62 -4.42 -8.27
N PHE A 170 -11.39 -4.32 -8.78
CA PHE A 170 -11.05 -4.93 -10.06
C PHE A 170 -9.61 -5.38 -10.16
N TYR A 171 -9.43 -6.34 -11.06
CA TYR A 171 -8.13 -6.79 -11.54
C TYR A 171 -7.94 -6.33 -12.99
N HIS A 172 -6.71 -5.96 -13.35
CA HIS A 172 -6.35 -5.63 -14.72
C HIS A 172 -5.03 -6.28 -15.08
N ASN A 173 -5.00 -6.97 -16.22
CA ASN A 173 -3.79 -7.51 -16.80
C ASN A 173 -3.33 -6.57 -17.92
N MET A 174 -2.02 -6.38 -18.00
CA MET A 174 -1.37 -5.60 -19.04
C MET A 174 -0.16 -6.38 -19.54
N THR A 175 0.21 -6.17 -20.79
CA THR A 175 1.27 -6.90 -21.49
C THR A 175 2.41 -5.99 -21.97
N SER A 176 2.25 -4.66 -21.81
CA SER A 176 3.24 -3.68 -22.28
C SER A 176 3.22 -2.37 -21.47
N LYS A 177 4.29 -1.58 -21.62
CA LYS A 177 4.36 -0.21 -21.08
C LYS A 177 3.33 0.74 -21.70
N ALA A 178 3.02 0.58 -22.98
CA ALA A 178 1.98 1.39 -23.62
C ALA A 178 0.61 1.14 -22.98
N GLU A 179 0.28 -0.12 -22.65
CA GLU A 179 -0.92 -0.45 -21.91
C GLU A 179 -0.91 0.10 -20.49
N ASN A 180 0.23 0.05 -19.78
CA ASN A 180 0.38 0.69 -18.46
C ASN A 180 0.04 2.19 -18.49
N GLN A 181 0.58 2.94 -19.46
CA GLN A 181 0.36 4.38 -19.57
C GLN A 181 -1.09 4.70 -19.94
N LYS A 182 -1.69 3.92 -20.86
CA LYS A 182 -3.11 4.05 -21.19
C LYS A 182 -3.98 3.77 -19.96
N PHE A 183 -3.71 2.67 -19.27
CA PHE A 183 -4.45 2.28 -18.07
C PHE A 183 -4.31 3.31 -16.95
N PHE A 184 -3.14 3.95 -16.78
CA PHE A 184 -2.99 5.05 -15.83
C PHE A 184 -4.00 6.18 -16.07
N LYS A 185 -4.19 6.60 -17.33
CA LYS A 185 -5.18 7.64 -17.68
C LYS A 185 -6.61 7.17 -17.44
N GLU A 186 -6.89 5.91 -17.73
CA GLU A 186 -8.19 5.30 -17.44
C GLU A 186 -8.45 5.24 -15.92
N LEU A 187 -7.44 4.90 -15.12
CA LEU A 187 -7.52 4.87 -13.66
C LEU A 187 -7.74 6.27 -13.05
N GLN A 188 -7.16 7.32 -13.64
CA GLN A 188 -7.47 8.71 -13.27
C GLN A 188 -8.93 9.06 -13.57
N SER A 189 -9.49 8.53 -14.67
CA SER A 189 -10.86 8.85 -15.09
C SER A 189 -11.95 8.30 -14.17
N ILE A 190 -11.69 7.20 -13.45
CA ILE A 190 -12.69 6.59 -12.58
C ILE A 190 -12.91 7.33 -11.25
N LYS A 191 -12.00 8.26 -10.89
CA LYS A 191 -12.09 9.12 -9.68
C LYS A 191 -12.37 8.33 -8.39
N ARG A 192 -11.77 7.14 -8.27
CA ARG A 192 -11.86 6.27 -7.08
C ARG A 192 -10.55 6.26 -6.34
N LYS A 193 -10.62 6.02 -5.03
CA LYS A 193 -9.44 5.91 -4.16
C LYS A 193 -9.36 4.52 -3.58
N GLY A 194 -8.16 4.04 -3.27
CA GLY A 194 -8.04 2.66 -2.82
C GLY A 194 -6.63 2.19 -2.53
N ILE A 195 -6.55 0.91 -2.16
CA ILE A 195 -5.29 0.17 -2.08
C ILE A 195 -5.00 -0.46 -3.43
N VAL A 196 -3.76 -0.35 -3.86
CA VAL A 196 -3.25 -0.94 -5.09
C VAL A 196 -2.17 -1.97 -4.79
N ALA A 197 -2.19 -3.08 -5.52
CA ALA A 197 -1.07 -3.99 -5.63
C ALA A 197 -0.67 -4.18 -7.09
N MET A 198 0.63 -4.23 -7.35
CA MET A 198 1.23 -4.35 -8.66
C MET A 198 2.24 -5.50 -8.68
N ILE A 199 2.16 -6.32 -9.73
CA ILE A 199 3.15 -7.34 -10.06
C ILE A 199 3.59 -7.10 -11.50
N GLY A 200 4.88 -7.12 -11.77
CA GLY A 200 5.44 -6.87 -13.09
C GLY A 200 6.53 -7.86 -13.49
N THR A 201 7.27 -7.50 -14.53
CA THR A 201 8.49 -8.22 -14.92
C THR A 201 9.62 -7.99 -13.92
N ASP A 202 10.71 -8.75 -14.05
CA ASP A 202 11.95 -8.54 -13.31
C ASP A 202 11.78 -8.54 -11.79
N GLY A 203 10.81 -9.33 -11.31
CA GLY A 203 10.49 -9.45 -9.90
C GLY A 203 9.75 -8.26 -9.29
N LEU A 204 9.28 -7.29 -10.09
CA LEU A 204 8.52 -6.14 -9.60
C LEU A 204 7.30 -6.58 -8.78
N ARG A 205 7.28 -6.15 -7.53
CA ARG A 205 6.17 -6.33 -6.59
C ARG A 205 6.04 -5.05 -5.77
N HIS A 206 4.86 -4.44 -5.80
CA HIS A 206 4.63 -3.20 -5.06
C HIS A 206 3.21 -3.10 -4.53
N THR A 207 3.05 -2.47 -3.37
CA THR A 207 1.74 -2.08 -2.84
C THR A 207 1.78 -0.64 -2.38
N THR A 208 0.74 0.12 -2.68
CA THR A 208 0.62 1.54 -2.33
C THR A 208 -0.86 1.95 -2.29
N LEU A 209 -1.11 3.23 -2.05
CA LEU A 209 -2.44 3.83 -2.13
C LEU A 209 -2.58 4.61 -3.44
N TRP A 210 -3.78 4.58 -3.99
CA TRP A 210 -4.21 5.41 -5.12
C TRP A 210 -5.21 6.45 -4.63
N ASN A 211 -4.91 7.73 -4.83
CA ASN A 211 -5.74 8.83 -4.30
C ASN A 211 -6.81 9.35 -5.28
N GLY A 212 -6.98 8.69 -6.43
CA GLY A 212 -7.87 9.12 -7.51
C GLY A 212 -7.17 9.83 -8.66
N ASN A 213 -5.92 10.25 -8.48
CA ASN A 213 -5.13 10.94 -9.49
C ASN A 213 -3.71 10.37 -9.65
N ASN A 214 -3.07 9.98 -8.56
CA ASN A 214 -1.73 9.43 -8.55
C ASN A 214 -1.52 8.42 -7.40
N PHE A 215 -0.38 7.73 -7.40
CA PHE A 215 0.04 6.92 -6.27
C PHE A 215 0.56 7.81 -5.13
N VAL A 216 0.11 7.54 -3.90
CA VAL A 216 0.42 8.39 -2.74
C VAL A 216 1.92 8.44 -2.45
N ASP A 217 2.63 7.31 -2.55
CA ASP A 217 4.08 7.28 -2.38
C ASP A 217 4.86 8.07 -3.46
N VAL A 218 4.35 8.12 -4.69
CA VAL A 218 4.91 8.98 -5.75
C VAL A 218 4.67 10.47 -5.45
N GLU A 219 3.53 10.84 -4.89
CA GLU A 219 3.28 12.21 -4.45
C GLU A 219 4.18 12.60 -3.28
N MET A 220 4.32 11.72 -2.29
CA MET A 220 5.20 11.94 -1.15
C MET A 220 6.65 12.15 -1.56
N ASN A 221 7.15 11.44 -2.59
CA ASN A 221 8.49 11.70 -3.14
C ASN A 221 8.66 13.15 -3.60
N LYS A 222 7.61 13.74 -4.20
CA LYS A 222 7.65 15.14 -4.66
C LYS A 222 7.64 16.11 -3.48
N GLU A 223 6.88 15.79 -2.44
CA GLU A 223 6.80 16.58 -1.20
C GLU A 223 8.16 16.63 -0.46
N VAL A 224 8.94 15.54 -0.51
CA VAL A 224 10.27 15.46 0.12
C VAL A 224 11.44 15.71 -0.84
N GLY A 225 11.17 15.86 -2.13
CA GLY A 225 12.17 16.13 -3.16
C GLY A 225 13.10 14.96 -3.53
N ILE A 226 12.80 13.72 -3.12
CA ILE A 226 13.64 12.53 -3.34
C ILE A 226 12.77 11.30 -3.66
N PRO A 227 13.09 10.46 -4.67
CA PRO A 227 12.28 9.30 -5.06
C PRO A 227 12.48 8.08 -4.15
N LEU A 228 11.97 8.14 -2.92
CA LEU A 228 12.28 7.21 -1.82
C LEU A 228 11.22 6.14 -1.56
N PHE A 229 9.95 6.44 -1.81
CA PHE A 229 8.84 5.63 -1.29
C PHE A 229 8.26 4.68 -2.34
N GLY A 230 8.32 5.06 -3.62
CA GLY A 230 7.82 4.28 -4.74
C GLY A 230 8.07 4.97 -6.07
N TYR A 231 7.76 4.31 -7.17
CA TYR A 231 7.91 4.87 -8.51
C TYR A 231 6.57 4.86 -9.24
N ASP A 232 6.44 5.74 -10.23
CA ASP A 232 5.27 5.75 -11.11
C ASP A 232 5.41 4.64 -12.15
N TYR A 233 5.21 3.39 -11.73
CA TYR A 233 5.41 2.21 -12.58
C TYR A 233 4.49 2.18 -13.80
N LEU A 234 3.31 2.81 -13.69
CA LEU A 234 2.33 2.84 -14.78
C LEU A 234 2.57 3.99 -15.75
N ASN A 235 2.96 5.17 -15.27
CA ASN A 235 3.20 6.35 -16.08
C ASN A 235 4.70 6.71 -16.12
N ASP A 236 5.46 5.76 -16.65
CA ASP A 236 6.91 5.82 -16.89
C ASP A 236 7.18 5.95 -18.41
N PRO A 237 7.23 7.19 -18.96
CA PRO A 237 7.42 7.43 -20.40
C PRO A 237 8.80 7.05 -20.92
N LEU A 238 9.80 6.98 -20.03
CA LEU A 238 11.17 6.65 -20.38
C LEU A 238 11.46 5.15 -20.30
N GLY A 239 10.48 4.34 -19.86
CA GLY A 239 10.63 2.88 -19.75
C GLY A 239 11.73 2.46 -18.79
N LYS A 240 12.01 3.27 -17.76
CA LYS A 240 13.10 3.02 -16.79
C LYS A 240 12.80 1.86 -15.85
N TYR A 241 11.54 1.62 -15.53
CA TYR A 241 11.13 0.60 -14.57
C TYR A 241 10.52 -0.60 -15.30
N PRO A 242 10.48 -1.80 -14.68
CA PRO A 242 9.73 -2.93 -15.20
C PRO A 242 8.26 -2.56 -15.44
N PHE A 243 7.60 -3.18 -16.42
CA PHE A 243 6.19 -2.92 -16.66
C PHE A 243 5.33 -3.76 -15.71
N VAL A 244 4.20 -3.21 -15.30
CA VAL A 244 3.22 -3.88 -14.46
C VAL A 244 2.40 -4.81 -15.34
N SER A 245 2.43 -6.11 -15.06
CA SER A 245 1.64 -7.10 -15.78
C SER A 245 0.31 -7.40 -15.10
N ASN A 246 0.24 -7.20 -13.78
CA ASN A 246 -0.95 -7.45 -12.97
C ASN A 246 -1.18 -6.29 -12.02
N PHE A 247 -2.38 -5.71 -12.10
CA PHE A 247 -2.83 -4.63 -11.25
C PHE A 247 -4.08 -5.05 -10.48
N TYR A 248 -4.09 -4.81 -9.18
CA TYR A 248 -5.22 -5.07 -8.31
C TYR A 248 -5.62 -3.76 -7.63
N PHE A 249 -6.92 -3.49 -7.61
CA PHE A 249 -7.49 -2.31 -6.97
C PHE A 249 -8.61 -2.72 -6.02
N TRP A 250 -8.49 -2.27 -4.77
CA TRP A 250 -9.56 -2.35 -3.78
C TRP A 250 -9.97 -0.95 -3.37
N GLU A 251 -11.21 -0.59 -3.68
CA GLU A 251 -11.73 0.74 -3.38
C GLU A 251 -11.89 0.95 -1.88
N LEU A 252 -11.48 2.12 -1.41
CA LEU A 252 -11.72 2.64 -0.09
C LEU A 252 -12.63 3.87 -0.19
N LYS A 253 -13.52 4.05 0.78
CA LYS A 253 -14.53 5.11 0.77
C LYS A 253 -13.99 6.44 1.27
#